data_AF-A0A2N1KXC4-F1
#
_entry.id   AF-A0A2N1KXC4-F1
#
_cell.length_a   1.000
_cell.length_b   1.000
_cell.length_c   1.000
_cell.angle_alpha   90.00
_cell.angle_beta   90.00
_cell.angle_gamma   90.00
#
_symmetry.space_group_name_H-M   'P 1'
#
loop_
_entity.id
_entity.type
_entity.pdbx_description
1 polymer ?
#
loop_
_entity_poly.entity_id
_entity_poly.type
_entity_poly.pdbx_seq_one_letter_code
_entity_poly.pdbx_strand_id
1 'polypeptide(L)' 'MFVYDYFKRNSVHWGILDFLNNFTEKPFKLKIDSYLKVLEIIMNSEQGKRRNKAKLLNDDYKKAIEPPN' A
#
# COMPACT_ATOMS: atom_id res chain seq x y z
N MET A 1 -7.68 -12.05 -6.03
CA MET A 1 -7.97 -11.07 -4.95
C MET A 1 -7.98 -9.68 -5.57
N PHE A 2 -8.91 -8.77 -5.25
CA PHE A 2 -8.86 -7.38 -5.76
C PHE A 2 -8.06 -6.47 -4.82
N VAL A 3 -7.48 -5.39 -5.35
CA VAL A 3 -6.60 -4.49 -4.57
C VAL A 3 -7.36 -3.92 -3.37
N TYR A 4 -8.61 -3.53 -3.58
CA TYR A 4 -9.49 -3.05 -2.51
C TYR A 4 -9.80 -4.10 -1.44
N ASP A 5 -9.86 -5.39 -1.80
CA ASP A 5 -10.15 -6.46 -0.83
C ASP A 5 -8.99 -6.66 0.16
N TYR A 6 -7.76 -6.37 -0.25
CA TYR A 6 -6.61 -6.35 0.66
C TYR A 6 -6.80 -5.33 1.78
N PHE A 7 -7.23 -4.12 1.42
CA PHE A 7 -7.40 -3.01 2.35
C PHE A 7 -8.70 -3.07 3.16
N LYS A 8 -9.60 -4.03 2.89
CA LYS A 8 -10.73 -4.34 3.80
C LYS A 8 -10.26 -5.00 5.10
N ARG A 9 -9.06 -5.58 5.12
CA ARG A 9 -8.45 -6.18 6.31
C ARG A 9 -8.08 -5.11 7.35
N ASN A 10 -7.83 -5.56 8.57
CA ASN A 10 -7.30 -4.69 9.62
C ASN A 10 -5.96 -4.09 9.18
N SER A 11 -5.83 -2.76 9.32
CA SER A 11 -4.66 -1.98 8.93
C SER A 11 -3.34 -2.45 9.57
N VAL A 12 -3.40 -3.10 10.73
CA VAL A 12 -2.21 -3.66 11.37
C VAL A 12 -1.51 -4.70 10.48
N HIS A 13 -2.25 -5.41 9.62
CA HIS A 13 -1.73 -6.44 8.72
C HIS A 13 -1.41 -5.92 7.32
N TRP A 14 -1.42 -4.61 7.09
CA TRP A 14 -1.04 -4.06 5.79
C TRP A 14 0.48 -4.00 5.64
N GLY A 15 0.97 -4.48 4.51
CA GLY A 15 2.38 -4.49 4.13
C GLY A 15 2.55 -4.76 2.63
N ILE A 16 3.55 -4.12 2.04
CA ILE A 16 3.83 -4.21 0.60
C ILE A 16 4.19 -5.64 0.17
N LEU A 17 4.97 -6.37 0.97
CA LEU A 17 5.36 -7.76 0.68
C LEU A 17 4.14 -8.70 0.70
N ASP A 18 3.31 -8.58 1.73
CA ASP A 18 2.07 -9.35 1.82
C ASP A 18 1.14 -9.04 0.66
N PHE A 19 1.00 -7.76 0.29
CA PHE A 19 0.22 -7.38 -0.87
C PHE A 19 0.76 -8.04 -2.15
N LEU A 20 2.06 -7.96 -2.41
CA LEU A 20 2.70 -8.52 -3.60
C LEU A 20 2.54 -10.06 -3.70
N ASN A 21 2.64 -10.74 -2.55
CA ASN A 21 2.46 -12.20 -2.44
C ASN A 21 1.02 -12.64 -2.69
N ASN A 22 0.03 -11.86 -2.25
CA ASN A 22 -1.39 -12.16 -2.47
C ASN A 22 -1.88 -11.83 -3.90
N PHE A 23 -1.07 -11.12 -4.69
CA PHE A 23 -1.47 -10.57 -5.98
C PHE A 23 -0.63 -11.14 -7.14
N THR A 24 -0.59 -12.45 -7.33
CA THR A 24 0.33 -13.13 -8.27
C THR A 24 0.13 -12.82 -9.77
N GLU A 25 -1.08 -12.42 -10.20
CA GLU A 25 -1.44 -12.37 -11.63
C GLU A 25 -0.99 -11.12 -12.40
N LYS A 26 -0.56 -10.04 -11.74
CA LYS A 26 -0.17 -8.78 -12.40
C LYS A 26 1.35 -8.60 -12.50
N PRO A 27 1.87 -7.89 -13.52
CA PRO A 27 3.25 -7.41 -13.53
C PRO A 27 3.61 -6.64 -12.25
N PHE A 28 4.84 -6.82 -11.74
CA PHE A 28 5.30 -6.21 -10.49
C PHE A 28 5.05 -4.70 -10.43
N LYS A 29 5.41 -3.97 -11.49
CA LYS A 29 5.18 -2.51 -11.59
C LYS A 29 3.71 -2.14 -11.40
N LEU A 30 2.80 -2.84 -12.08
CA LEU A 30 1.36 -2.58 -11.97
C LEU A 30 0.81 -2.90 -10.58
N LYS A 31 1.38 -3.87 -9.86
CA LYS A 31 1.03 -4.15 -8.46
C LYS A 31 1.38 -2.95 -7.58
N ILE A 32 2.61 -2.45 -7.71
CA ILE A 32 3.09 -1.30 -6.94
C ILE A 32 2.25 -0.05 -7.23
N ASP A 33 2.03 0.27 -8.51
CA ASP A 33 1.22 1.43 -8.89
C ASP A 33 -0.20 1.33 -8.31
N SER A 34 -0.81 0.14 -8.36
CA SER A 34 -2.14 -0.08 -7.78
C SER A 34 -2.15 0.03 -6.26
N TYR A 35 -1.13 -0.50 -5.60
CA TYR A 35 -0.96 -0.44 -4.14
C TYR A 35 -0.86 1.01 -3.67
N LEU A 36 0.05 1.78 -4.28
CA LEU A 36 0.26 3.19 -3.95
C LEU A 36 -0.97 4.04 -4.21
N LYS A 37 -1.67 3.80 -5.34
CA LYS A 37 -2.91 4.51 -5.66
C LYS A 37 -4.00 4.28 -4.60
N VAL A 38 -4.14 3.07 -4.09
CA VAL A 38 -5.12 2.78 -3.03
C VAL A 38 -4.68 3.38 -1.69
N LEU A 39 -3.38 3.36 -1.36
CA LEU A 39 -2.88 4.09 -0.19
C LEU A 39 -3.20 5.58 -0.26
N GLU A 40 -3.02 6.21 -1.42
CA GLU A 40 -3.35 7.61 -1.65
C GLU A 40 -4.85 7.89 -1.47
N ILE A 41 -5.71 7.03 -2.02
CA ILE A 41 -7.15 7.13 -1.81
C ILE A 41 -7.48 7.07 -0.31
N ILE A 42 -6.94 6.09 0.42
CA ILE A 42 -7.19 5.93 1.87
C ILE A 42 -6.67 7.13 2.66
N MET A 43 -5.50 7.68 2.31
CA MET A 43 -4.94 8.85 2.97
C MET A 43 -5.83 10.10 2.83
N ASN A 44 -6.55 10.20 1.70
CA ASN A 44 -7.40 11.33 1.36
C ASN A 44 -8.86 11.16 1.80
N SER A 45 -9.36 9.92 1.86
CA SER A 45 -10.78 9.64 2.17
C SER A 45 -11.04 9.16 3.60
N GLU A 46 -10.05 8.55 4.25
CA GLU A 46 -10.22 7.96 5.58
C GLU A 46 -9.56 8.78 6.70
N GLN A 47 -9.87 8.45 7.95
CA GLN A 47 -9.29 9.07 9.15
C GLN A 47 -8.75 8.02 10.15
N GLY A 48 -8.03 8.48 11.17
CA GLY A 48 -7.55 7.65 12.27
C GLY A 48 -6.50 6.62 11.86
N LYS A 49 -6.59 5.41 12.43
CA LYS A 49 -5.56 4.35 12.30
C LYS A 49 -5.27 3.96 10.85
N ARG A 50 -6.31 3.89 10.00
CA ARG A 50 -6.19 3.50 8.60
C ARG A 50 -5.45 4.55 7.78
N ARG A 51 -5.81 5.83 7.94
CA ARG A 51 -5.08 6.96 7.33
C ARG A 51 -3.60 6.98 7.75
N ASN A 52 -3.33 6.86 9.05
CA ASN A 52 -1.97 6.92 9.59
C ASN A 52 -1.11 5.76 9.07
N LYS A 53 -1.66 4.54 9.02
CA LYS A 53 -0.96 3.38 8.48
C LYS A 53 -0.72 3.52 6.97
N ALA A 54 -1.69 4.03 6.21
CA ALA A 54 -1.52 4.25 4.78
C ALA A 54 -0.41 5.26 4.49
N LYS A 55 -0.34 6.35 5.27
CA LYS A 55 0.74 7.33 5.20
C LYS A 55 2.10 6.71 5.51
N LEU A 56 2.20 5.95 6.61
CA LEU A 56 3.44 5.26 6.98
C LEU A 56 3.95 4.36 5.85
N LEU A 57 3.09 3.52 5.27
CA LEU A 57 3.47 2.60 4.19
C LEU A 57 3.90 3.32 2.91
N ASN A 58 3.29 4.47 2.60
CA ASN A 58 3.68 5.28 1.45
C ASN A 58 5.03 5.98 1.69
N ASP A 59 5.22 6.55 2.88
CA ASP A 59 6.47 7.21 3.26
C ASP A 59 7.63 6.20 3.30
N ASP A 60 7.41 4.99 3.83
CA ASP A 60 8.40 3.91 3.84
C ASP A 60 8.81 3.50 2.41
N TYR A 61 7.84 3.37 1.51
CA TYR A 61 8.12 3.08 0.10
C TYR A 61 8.92 4.20 -0.56
N LYS A 62 8.55 5.46 -0.34
CA LYS A 62 9.25 6.63 -0.88
C LYS A 62 10.70 6.73 -0.39
N LYS A 63 10.94 6.48 0.89
CA LYS A 63 12.30 6.42 1.45
C LYS A 63 13.13 5.29 0.86
N ALA A 64 12.50 4.15 0.53
CA ALA A 64 13.21 3.01 -0.06
C ALA A 64 13.61 3.24 -1.53
N ILE A 65 12.95 4.15 -2.24
CA ILE A 65 13.27 4.51 -3.63
C ILE A 65 14.17 5.75 -3.74
N GLU A 66 14.33 6.53 -2.67
CA GLU A 66 15.30 7.63 -2.64
C GLU A 66 16.73 7.07 -2.59
N PRO A 67 17.64 7.50 -3.48
CA PRO A 67 19.02 7.09 -3.41
C PRO A 67 19.65 7.61 -2.11
N PRO A 68 20.52 6.83 -1.45
CA PRO A 68 21.30 7.35 -0.32
C PRO A 68 22.16 8.51 -0.82
N ASN A 69 22.07 9.63 -0.12
CA ASN A 69 22.83 10.86 -0.36
C ASN A 69 24.33 10.65 -0.15
#